data_AF-A0A928JJ23-F1
#
_entry.id   AF-A0A928JJ23-F1
#
_cell.length_a   1.000
_cell.length_b   1.000
_cell.length_c   1.000
_cell.angle_alpha   90.00
_cell.angle_beta   90.00
_cell.angle_gamma   90.00
#
_symmetry.space_group_name_H-M   'P 1'
#
loop_
_entity.id
_entity.type
_entity.pdbx_description
1 polymer ?
#
loop_
_entity_poly.entity_id
_entity_poly.type
_entity_poly.pdbx_seq_one_letter_code
_entity_poly.pdbx_strand_id
1 'polypeptide(L)'
;MKKDITLMKLVFIALFVSSFSVILSIFVDYKGTAVQAILGYVGAVLFWIGLVIGYVILGMISKHRKDFERINKPTHRFKKSNKPGIIRFLSNKYAMIADVAMVVFLIVTLVFIFIPSLNQNVAVIFAACLIFSVHMHSILNGVNFTYIKSLRNKGE
;
A
#
# COMPACT_ATOMS: atom_id res chain seq x y z
N MET A 1 0.09 15.01 16.19
CA MET A 1 1.20 14.02 16.31
C MET A 1 0.69 12.58 16.48
N LYS A 2 0.06 12.18 17.61
CA LYS A 2 -0.54 10.84 17.77
C LYS A 2 -1.59 10.50 16.70
N LYS A 3 -2.35 11.52 16.26
CA LYS A 3 -3.34 11.42 15.17
C LYS A 3 -2.73 10.89 13.86
N ASP A 4 -1.59 11.40 13.41
CA ASP A 4 -1.01 11.00 12.11
C ASP A 4 -0.48 9.56 12.13
N ILE A 5 -0.02 9.08 13.30
CA ILE A 5 0.33 7.66 13.50
C ILE A 5 -0.90 6.78 13.33
N THR A 6 -2.03 7.14 13.96
CA THR A 6 -3.30 6.42 13.80
C THR A 6 -3.79 6.46 12.35
N LEU A 7 -3.73 7.62 11.69
CA LEU A 7 -4.09 7.74 10.28
C LEU A 7 -3.21 6.84 9.40
N MET A 8 -1.90 6.76 9.64
CA MET A 8 -1.02 5.87 8.88
C MET A 8 -1.37 4.39 9.07
N LYS A 9 -1.77 3.96 10.27
CA LYS A 9 -2.28 2.60 10.48
C LYS A 9 -3.55 2.34 9.66
N LEU A 10 -4.46 3.31 9.60
CA LEU A 10 -5.67 3.21 8.78
C LEU A 10 -5.34 3.13 7.27
N VAL A 11 -4.31 3.85 6.81
CA VAL A 11 -3.82 3.72 5.42
C VAL A 11 -3.38 2.28 5.15
N PHE A 12 -2.59 1.67 6.04
CA PHE A 12 -2.15 0.29 5.88
C PHE A 12 -3.32 -0.70 5.84
N ILE A 13 -4.31 -0.54 6.73
CA ILE A 13 -5.50 -1.40 6.77
C ILE A 13 -6.32 -1.24 5.48
N ALA A 14 -6.59 0.00 5.05
CA ALA A 14 -7.39 0.27 3.87
C ALA A 14 -6.76 -0.30 2.59
N LEU A 15 -5.44 -0.13 2.43
CA LEU A 15 -4.72 -0.67 1.27
C LEU A 15 -4.52 -2.18 1.34
N PHE A 16 -4.45 -2.76 2.55
CA PHE A 16 -4.50 -4.21 2.73
C PHE A 16 -5.84 -4.78 2.28
N VAL A 17 -6.96 -4.23 2.76
CA VAL A 17 -8.32 -4.63 2.35
C VAL A 17 -8.49 -4.48 0.84
N SER A 18 -8.03 -3.37 0.28
CA SER A 18 -8.06 -3.13 -1.16
C SER A 18 -7.28 -4.20 -1.93
N SER A 19 -6.02 -4.45 -1.57
CA SER A 19 -5.17 -5.39 -2.32
C SER A 19 -5.65 -6.84 -2.21
N PHE A 20 -6.06 -7.26 -1.01
CA PHE A 20 -6.45 -8.64 -0.75
C PHE A 20 -7.90 -8.96 -1.14
N SER A 21 -8.73 -7.96 -1.45
CA SER A 21 -10.06 -8.22 -2.02
C SER A 21 -9.98 -8.87 -3.41
N VAL A 22 -8.85 -8.73 -4.11
CA VAL A 22 -8.58 -9.39 -5.40
C VAL A 22 -8.66 -10.92 -5.27
N ILE A 23 -8.33 -11.49 -4.10
CA ILE A 23 -8.42 -12.95 -3.87
C ILE A 23 -9.85 -13.46 -4.03
N LEU A 24 -10.87 -12.61 -3.78
CA LEU A 24 -12.26 -13.00 -3.99
C LEU A 24 -12.54 -13.41 -5.44
N SER A 25 -11.76 -12.92 -6.43
CA SER A 25 -11.92 -13.28 -7.83
C SER A 25 -11.76 -14.77 -8.11
N ILE A 26 -11.09 -15.52 -7.23
CA ILE A 26 -10.96 -16.99 -7.34
C ILE A 26 -12.35 -17.68 -7.27
N PHE A 27 -13.31 -17.05 -6.60
CA PHE A 27 -14.65 -17.61 -6.38
C PHE A 27 -15.71 -16.95 -7.26
N VAL A 28 -15.33 -16.06 -8.19
CA VAL A 28 -16.27 -15.28 -8.99
C VAL A 28 -16.65 -16.03 -10.27
N ASP A 29 -17.95 -16.19 -10.45
CA ASP A 29 -18.58 -16.59 -11.70
C ASP A 29 -19.88 -15.79 -11.86
N TYR A 30 -19.89 -14.87 -12.82
CA TYR A 30 -21.04 -14.00 -13.09
C TYR A 30 -22.21 -14.73 -13.76
N LYS A 31 -21.99 -15.93 -14.31
CA LYS A 31 -23.03 -16.78 -14.89
C LYS A 31 -23.43 -17.93 -13.95
N GLY A 32 -22.71 -18.07 -12.84
CA GLY A 32 -22.95 -19.10 -11.83
C GLY A 32 -24.05 -18.71 -10.84
N THR A 33 -23.83 -19.06 -9.58
CA THR A 33 -24.78 -18.77 -8.50
C THR A 33 -24.83 -17.28 -8.15
N ALA A 34 -25.96 -16.83 -7.56
CA ALA A 34 -26.08 -15.47 -7.05
C ALA A 34 -24.95 -15.10 -6.06
N VAL A 35 -24.50 -16.05 -5.23
CA VAL A 35 -23.40 -15.84 -4.29
C VAL A 35 -22.09 -15.52 -5.02
N GLN A 36 -21.77 -16.25 -6.10
CA GLN A 36 -20.54 -16.03 -6.88
C GLN A 36 -20.54 -14.67 -7.59
N ALA A 37 -21.69 -14.24 -8.12
CA ALA A 37 -21.83 -12.90 -8.70
C ALA A 37 -21.71 -11.79 -7.63
N ILE A 38 -22.34 -11.97 -6.46
CA ILE A 38 -22.24 -11.04 -5.33
C ILE A 38 -20.79 -10.88 -4.86
N LEU A 39 -20.03 -11.97 -4.77
CA LEU A 39 -18.61 -11.92 -4.41
C LEU A 39 -17.79 -11.05 -5.38
N GLY A 40 -18.13 -11.07 -6.67
CA GLY A 40 -17.49 -10.22 -7.69
C GLY A 40 -17.71 -8.73 -7.41
N TYR A 41 -18.96 -8.33 -7.17
CA TYR A 41 -19.30 -6.95 -6.82
C TYR A 41 -18.68 -6.52 -5.49
N VAL A 42 -18.73 -7.37 -4.46
CA VAL A 42 -18.12 -7.10 -3.14
C VAL A 42 -16.61 -6.92 -3.29
N GLY A 43 -15.93 -7.79 -4.03
CA GLY A 43 -14.49 -7.68 -4.27
C GLY A 43 -14.11 -6.38 -4.96
N ALA A 44 -14.87 -5.98 -5.99
CA ALA A 44 -14.66 -4.71 -6.69
C ALA A 44 -14.90 -3.50 -5.79
N VAL A 45 -15.98 -3.50 -5.01
CA VAL A 45 -16.29 -2.41 -4.07
C VAL A 45 -15.21 -2.27 -3.00
N LEU A 46 -14.79 -3.38 -2.38
CA LEU A 46 -13.71 -3.39 -1.39
C LEU A 46 -12.39 -2.89 -1.98
N PHE A 47 -12.07 -3.30 -3.22
CA PHE A 47 -10.88 -2.85 -3.92
C PHE A 47 -10.87 -1.32 -4.07
N TRP A 48 -11.90 -0.76 -4.72
CA TRP A 48 -11.95 0.65 -5.04
C TRP A 48 -12.12 1.55 -3.81
N ILE A 49 -13.02 1.20 -2.90
CA ILE A 49 -13.26 1.99 -1.69
C ILE A 49 -12.01 1.99 -0.80
N GLY A 50 -11.41 0.82 -0.57
CA GLY A 50 -10.18 0.71 0.22
C GLY A 50 -9.04 1.53 -0.37
N LEU A 51 -8.90 1.50 -1.71
CA LEU A 51 -7.89 2.27 -2.45
C LEU A 51 -8.10 3.78 -2.26
N VAL A 52 -9.31 4.27 -2.52
CA VAL A 52 -9.66 5.70 -2.40
C VAL A 52 -9.47 6.17 -0.98
N ILE A 53 -9.99 5.45 0.02
CA ILE A 53 -9.84 5.81 1.43
C ILE A 53 -8.36 5.88 1.82
N GLY A 54 -7.57 4.86 1.45
CA GLY A 54 -6.14 4.81 1.76
C GLY A 54 -5.38 6.03 1.22
N TYR A 55 -5.60 6.38 -0.05
CA TYR A 55 -4.89 7.50 -0.68
C TYR A 55 -5.42 8.87 -0.25
N VAL A 56 -6.72 9.02 0.04
CA VAL A 56 -7.28 10.25 0.61
C VAL A 56 -6.67 10.53 1.98
N ILE A 57 -6.61 9.53 2.87
CA ILE A 57 -6.00 9.68 4.19
C ILE A 57 -4.50 9.98 4.06
N LEU A 58 -3.79 9.33 3.14
CA LEU A 58 -2.38 9.63 2.86
C LEU A 58 -2.20 11.09 2.38
N GLY A 59 -3.15 11.61 1.60
CA GLY A 59 -3.24 13.02 1.22
C GLY A 59 -3.42 13.95 2.42
N MET A 60 -4.29 13.59 3.38
CA MET A 60 -4.48 14.34 4.63
C MET A 60 -3.20 14.39 5.46
N ILE A 61 -2.49 13.25 5.61
CA ILE A 61 -1.18 13.18 6.28
C ILE A 61 -0.17 14.08 5.57
N SER A 62 -0.16 14.06 4.24
CA SER A 62 0.72 14.91 3.42
C SER A 62 0.46 16.40 3.68
N LYS A 63 -0.81 16.79 3.80
CA LYS A 63 -1.23 18.16 4.11
C LYS A 63 -0.79 18.55 5.52
N HIS A 64 -1.11 17.76 6.54
CA HIS A 64 -0.69 18.01 7.93
C HIS A 64 0.83 18.18 8.05
N ARG A 65 1.62 17.31 7.38
CA ARG A 65 3.07 17.42 7.36
C ARG A 65 3.54 18.74 6.73
N LYS A 66 3.00 19.09 5.55
CA LYS A 66 3.37 20.33 4.85
C LYS A 66 3.02 21.58 5.68
N ASP A 67 1.85 21.57 6.33
CA ASP A 67 1.42 22.67 7.20
C ASP A 67 2.35 22.80 8.42
N PHE A 68 2.71 21.67 9.05
CA PHE A 68 3.68 21.65 10.15
C PHE A 68 5.08 22.16 9.73
N GLU A 69 5.57 21.75 8.55
CA GLU A 69 6.84 22.22 7.99
C GLU A 69 6.82 23.73 7.67
N ARG A 70 5.66 24.26 7.23
CA ARG A 70 5.49 25.68 6.92
C ARG A 70 5.52 26.55 8.18
N ILE A 71 4.90 26.08 9.27
CA ILE A 71 4.83 26.80 10.54
C ILE A 71 6.19 26.78 11.27
N ASN A 72 6.89 25.64 11.26
CA ASN A 72 8.10 25.42 12.06
C ASN A 72 9.41 25.55 11.24
N LYS A 73 9.63 26.67 10.53
CA LYS A 73 10.82 26.99 9.67
C LYS A 73 12.19 26.46 10.23
N PRO A 74 13.27 26.47 9.42
CA PRO A 74 13.95 25.30 8.85
C PRO A 74 14.61 24.31 9.83
N THR A 75 14.55 24.51 11.15
CA THR A 75 15.18 23.66 12.17
C THR A 75 14.63 22.23 12.16
N HIS A 76 13.41 22.04 11.65
CA HIS A 76 12.74 20.74 11.48
C HIS A 76 12.56 20.33 10.02
N ARG A 77 13.41 20.79 9.07
CA ARG A 77 13.44 20.19 7.73
C ARG A 77 13.91 18.74 7.86
N PHE A 78 12.96 17.80 7.93
CA PHE A 78 13.23 16.39 7.69
C PHE A 78 14.01 16.32 6.38
N LYS A 79 15.17 15.65 6.36
CA LYS A 79 16.02 15.51 5.17
C LYS A 79 15.12 15.13 4.00
N LYS A 80 14.78 16.13 3.19
CA LYS A 80 13.79 15.99 2.13
C LYS A 80 14.52 15.18 1.08
N SER A 81 14.15 13.91 0.93
CA SER A 81 14.55 13.20 -0.26
C SER A 81 13.89 13.93 -1.42
N ASN A 82 14.68 14.37 -2.40
CA ASN A 82 14.15 15.00 -3.62
C ASN A 82 13.41 13.99 -4.52
N LYS A 83 13.40 12.70 -4.15
CA LYS A 83 12.77 11.63 -4.93
C LYS A 83 11.42 11.24 -4.31
N PRO A 84 10.35 11.09 -5.12
CA PRO A 84 9.10 10.48 -4.69
C PRO A 84 9.33 9.07 -4.13
N GLY A 85 8.49 8.64 -3.18
CA GLY A 85 8.61 7.34 -2.52
C GLY A 85 8.64 6.15 -3.50
N ILE A 86 7.88 6.23 -4.60
CA ILE A 86 7.79 5.20 -5.65
C ILE A 86 9.09 5.00 -6.45
N ILE A 87 10.04 5.94 -6.41
CA ILE A 87 11.34 5.85 -7.11
C ILE A 87 12.48 5.63 -6.09
N ARG A 88 12.15 5.59 -4.80
CA ARG A 88 13.12 5.46 -3.73
C ARG A 88 13.08 4.04 -3.21
N PHE A 89 14.26 3.42 -3.13
CA PHE A 89 14.44 2.06 -2.64
C PHE A 89 15.28 2.05 -1.37
N LEU A 90 15.11 0.98 -0.59
CA LEU A 90 15.90 0.56 0.57
C LEU A 90 16.13 1.69 1.59
N SER A 91 15.16 2.60 1.72
CA SER A 91 15.34 3.82 2.51
C SER A 91 15.42 3.60 4.02
N ASN A 92 14.88 2.48 4.50
CA ASN A 92 14.87 2.06 5.89
C ASN A 92 14.53 0.56 6.00
N LYS A 93 14.69 -0.03 7.19
CA LYS A 93 14.43 -1.47 7.42
C LYS A 93 13.05 -1.94 6.95
N TYR A 94 11.98 -1.16 7.17
CA TYR A 94 10.62 -1.53 6.74
C TYR A 94 10.46 -1.43 5.21
N ALA A 95 11.01 -0.37 4.62
CA ALA A 95 11.03 -0.22 3.17
C ALA A 95 11.80 -1.35 2.48
N MET A 96 12.95 -1.76 3.03
CA MET A 96 13.73 -2.88 2.50
C MET A 96 12.89 -4.17 2.40
N ILE A 97 12.10 -4.48 3.42
CA ILE A 97 11.21 -5.64 3.41
C ILE A 97 10.18 -5.53 2.27
N ALA A 98 9.53 -4.37 2.15
CA ALA A 98 8.53 -4.14 1.10
C ALA A 98 9.12 -4.16 -0.31
N ASP A 99 10.33 -3.61 -0.51
CA ASP A 99 11.01 -3.57 -1.80
C ASP A 99 11.40 -4.97 -2.26
N VAL A 100 11.98 -5.77 -1.36
CA VAL A 100 12.32 -7.18 -1.64
C VAL A 100 11.05 -7.98 -1.93
N ALA A 101 10.00 -7.83 -1.11
CA ALA A 101 8.72 -8.50 -1.32
C ALA A 101 8.11 -8.13 -2.67
N MET A 102 8.12 -6.85 -3.04
CA MET A 102 7.62 -6.36 -4.32
C MET A 102 8.35 -7.02 -5.49
N VAL A 103 9.68 -7.08 -5.46
CA VAL A 103 10.48 -7.71 -6.52
C VAL A 103 10.21 -9.21 -6.61
N VAL A 104 10.16 -9.91 -5.47
CA VAL A 104 9.86 -11.35 -5.43
C VAL A 104 8.47 -11.63 -6.02
N PHE A 105 7.45 -10.93 -5.56
CA PHE A 105 6.09 -11.13 -6.07
C PHE A 105 5.93 -10.71 -7.52
N LEU A 106 6.69 -9.72 -7.99
CA LEU A 106 6.71 -9.33 -9.40
C LEU A 106 7.25 -10.49 -10.26
N ILE A 107 8.41 -11.04 -9.90
CA ILE A 107 9.02 -12.16 -10.62
C ILE A 107 8.06 -13.35 -10.66
N VAL A 108 7.49 -13.73 -9.51
CA VAL A 108 6.55 -14.85 -9.44
C VAL A 108 5.30 -14.58 -10.29
N THR A 109 4.72 -13.39 -10.20
CA THR A 109 3.54 -13.02 -11.01
C THR A 109 3.84 -13.08 -12.51
N LEU A 110 5.01 -12.62 -12.95
CA LEU A 110 5.43 -12.73 -14.35
C LEU A 110 5.57 -14.19 -14.80
N VAL A 111 6.12 -15.06 -13.95
CA VAL A 111 6.20 -16.51 -14.25
C VAL A 111 4.80 -17.09 -14.50
N PHE A 112 3.82 -16.78 -13.66
CA PHE A 112 2.44 -17.23 -13.85
C PHE A 112 1.76 -16.65 -15.10
N ILE A 113 2.11 -15.42 -15.50
CA ILE A 113 1.59 -14.80 -16.72
C ILE A 113 2.15 -15.50 -17.98
N PHE A 114 3.44 -15.82 -17.99
CA PHE A 114 4.11 -16.41 -19.15
C PHE A 114 4.03 -17.95 -19.23
N ILE A 115 3.66 -18.62 -18.14
CA ILE A 115 3.48 -20.08 -18.07
C ILE A 115 2.05 -20.39 -17.62
N PRO A 116 1.06 -20.33 -18.53
CA PRO A 116 -0.36 -20.43 -18.17
C PRO A 116 -0.80 -21.81 -17.68
N SER A 117 0.05 -22.84 -17.85
CA SER A 117 -0.19 -24.18 -17.32
C SER A 117 -0.07 -24.26 -15.79
N LEU A 118 0.42 -23.19 -15.15
CA LEU A 118 0.49 -23.08 -13.70
C LEU A 118 -0.88 -22.69 -13.09
N ASN A 119 -1.05 -23.01 -11.81
CA ASN A 119 -2.32 -22.80 -11.10
C ASN A 119 -2.73 -21.31 -11.06
N GLN A 120 -3.79 -20.96 -11.78
CA GLN A 120 -4.30 -19.58 -11.89
C GLN A 120 -4.75 -19.00 -10.54
N ASN A 121 -5.24 -19.82 -9.62
CA ASN A 121 -5.64 -19.35 -8.28
C ASN A 121 -4.41 -18.88 -7.48
N VAL A 122 -3.29 -19.58 -7.63
CA VAL A 122 -2.02 -19.18 -7.02
C VAL A 122 -1.51 -17.88 -7.63
N ALA A 123 -1.67 -17.69 -8.95
CA ALA A 123 -1.34 -16.44 -9.62
C ALA A 123 -2.10 -15.24 -9.04
N VAL A 124 -3.41 -15.40 -8.77
CA VAL A 124 -4.25 -14.35 -8.15
C VAL A 124 -3.75 -13.98 -6.75
N ILE A 125 -3.36 -14.96 -5.94
CA ILE A 125 -2.80 -14.72 -4.60
C ILE A 125 -1.50 -13.91 -4.69
N PHE A 126 -0.59 -14.28 -5.59
CA PHE A 126 0.65 -13.54 -5.79
C PHE A 126 0.42 -12.14 -6.35
N ALA A 127 -0.58 -11.95 -7.20
CA ALA A 127 -0.98 -10.63 -7.69
C ALA A 127 -1.49 -9.73 -6.54
N ALA A 128 -2.33 -10.25 -5.64
CA ALA A 128 -2.77 -9.51 -4.45
C ALA A 128 -1.59 -9.09 -3.56
N CYS A 129 -0.65 -10.01 -3.32
CA CYS A 129 0.58 -9.75 -2.58
C CYS A 129 1.49 -8.71 -3.27
N LEU A 130 1.57 -8.73 -4.60
CA LEU A 130 2.31 -7.76 -5.41
C LEU A 130 1.69 -6.37 -5.27
N ILE A 131 0.37 -6.23 -5.46
CA ILE A 131 -0.35 -4.96 -5.34
C ILE A 131 -0.10 -4.35 -3.95
N PHE A 132 -0.25 -5.14 -2.90
CA PHE A 132 0.03 -4.67 -1.54
C PHE A 132 1.48 -4.23 -1.35
N SER A 133 2.43 -5.02 -1.87
CA SER A 133 3.86 -4.70 -1.77
C SER A 133 4.23 -3.42 -2.53
N VAL A 134 3.61 -3.14 -3.68
CA VAL A 134 3.79 -1.88 -4.43
C VAL A 134 3.31 -0.67 -3.62
N HIS A 135 2.16 -0.80 -2.93
CA HIS A 135 1.68 0.22 -2.01
C HIS A 135 2.66 0.44 -0.86
N MET A 136 3.14 -0.65 -0.24
CA MET A 136 4.08 -0.57 0.88
C MET A 136 5.43 0.01 0.45
N HIS A 137 5.97 -0.38 -0.71
CA HIS A 137 7.16 0.22 -1.32
C HIS A 137 7.01 1.74 -1.40
N SER A 138 5.91 2.21 -2.00
CA SER A 138 5.67 3.64 -2.22
C SER A 138 5.53 4.43 -0.91
N ILE A 139 4.82 3.87 0.08
CA ILE A 139 4.51 4.56 1.35
C ILE A 139 5.70 4.53 2.30
N LEU A 140 6.32 3.36 2.49
CA LEU A 140 7.41 3.17 3.45
C LEU A 140 8.70 3.85 2.98
N ASN A 141 8.91 4.01 1.68
CA ASN A 141 9.98 4.84 1.13
C ASN A 141 9.63 6.35 1.09
N GLY A 142 8.36 6.68 1.27
CA GLY A 142 7.83 8.04 1.20
C GLY A 142 8.26 8.94 2.36
N VAL A 143 8.21 10.25 2.09
CA VAL A 143 8.54 11.29 3.07
C VAL A 143 7.57 11.28 4.26
N ASN A 144 6.30 10.95 4.05
CA ASN A 144 5.29 10.90 5.12
C ASN A 144 5.60 9.82 6.16
N PHE A 145 6.04 8.63 5.73
CA PHE A 145 6.43 7.58 6.67
C PHE A 145 7.71 7.96 7.43
N THR A 146 8.69 8.54 6.72
CA THR A 146 9.92 9.04 7.35
C THR A 146 9.61 10.10 8.42
N TYR A 147 8.70 11.04 8.11
CA TYR A 147 8.20 12.05 9.04
C TYR A 147 7.58 11.40 10.28
N ILE A 148 6.59 10.53 10.10
CA ILE A 148 5.90 9.87 11.23
C ILE A 148 6.88 9.05 12.08
N LYS A 149 7.81 8.32 11.46
CA LYS A 149 8.84 7.55 12.17
C LYS A 149 9.72 8.45 13.03
N SER A 150 10.16 9.59 12.49
CA SER A 150 10.99 10.53 13.23
C SER A 150 10.25 11.22 14.39
N LEU A 151 8.93 11.42 14.26
CA LEU A 151 8.10 11.93 15.36
C LEU A 151 7.96 10.89 16.48
N ARG A 152 7.82 9.61 16.15
CA ARG A 152 7.74 8.53 17.14
C ARG A 152 9.03 8.47 17.98
N ASN A 153 10.18 8.52 17.32
CA ASN A 153 11.48 8.45 17.99
C ASN A 153 11.83 9.68 18.85
N LYS A 154 11.11 10.81 18.72
CA LYS A 154 11.32 12.03 19.53
C LYS A 154 10.36 12.15 20.72
N GLY A 155 9.31 11.33 20.74
CA GLY A 155 8.30 11.32 21.81
C GLY A 155 8.42 10.12 22.75
N GLU A 156 9.47 9.32 22.57
CA GLU A 156 10.05 8.38 23.54
C GLU A 156 11.25 9.08 24.20
#